data_AF-A0A8F9TV35-F1
#
_entry.id   AF-A0A8F9TV35-F1
#
_cell.length_a   1.000
_cell.length_b   1.000
_cell.length_c   1.000
_cell.angle_alpha   90.00
_cell.angle_beta   90.00
_cell.angle_gamma   90.00
#
_symmetry.space_group_name_H-M   'P 1'
#
loop_
_entity.id
_entity.type
_entity.pdbx_description
1 polymer ?
#
loop_
_entity_poly.entity_id
_entity_poly.type
_entity_poly.pdbx_seq_one_letter_code
_entity_poly.pdbx_strand_id
1 'polypeptide(L)'
;MRCWFLRRLRGLMLLTTVVGATAVCRAVAPSFAGNLSGELALPAWQGAPPLTWKIEFTEGKLTVAVQGEGTDLHATLTPGRGDDPMSWDLAPGKMAVPQWTQGKLSRGHATVSGKGTWSGGRVRGVLRFELRDLALGELVRLGDPERKRVRSAEGRVEGEITLRLNGDGTMNLADSDLHLAPGTKALVALVPTPGLLTDIVPAAARKNYPGLGAMERGETPLEATVLSLVYFAGGDAQGRAAKVRLEGHPQDPGQIAPLELEINLTGPVERLVREMSDSRLHFQAGGGR
;
A
#
# COMPACT_ATOMS: atom_id res chain seq x y z
N MET A 1 -4.02 -19.43 -10.18
CA MET A 1 -3.72 -18.83 -8.86
C MET A 1 -3.17 -17.43 -9.16
N ARG A 2 -3.86 -16.27 -9.21
CA ARG A 2 -4.98 -15.60 -8.51
C ARG A 2 -4.60 -14.83 -7.23
N CYS A 3 -3.70 -13.84 -7.37
CA CYS A 3 -3.66 -12.52 -6.70
C CYS A 3 -4.01 -12.52 -5.20
N TRP A 4 -3.07 -12.90 -4.36
CA TRP A 4 -3.26 -13.11 -2.91
C TRP A 4 -3.41 -11.81 -2.09
N PHE A 5 -2.70 -10.73 -2.42
CA PHE A 5 -2.80 -9.42 -1.72
C PHE A 5 -4.10 -8.68 -2.04
N LEU A 6 -4.61 -8.81 -3.28
CA LEU A 6 -5.86 -8.20 -3.73
C LEU A 6 -7.11 -9.06 -3.45
N ARG A 7 -6.98 -10.38 -3.24
CA ARG A 7 -8.08 -11.21 -2.72
C ARG A 7 -8.28 -11.04 -1.21
N ARG A 8 -7.25 -10.65 -0.44
CA ARG A 8 -7.34 -10.44 1.01
C ARG A 8 -7.85 -9.07 1.42
N LEU A 9 -7.79 -8.09 0.52
CA LEU A 9 -8.47 -6.79 0.69
C LEU A 9 -9.98 -6.83 0.37
N ARG A 10 -10.54 -8.00 0.03
CA ARG A 10 -11.99 -8.23 0.07
C ARG A 10 -12.57 -8.14 1.48
N GLY A 11 -11.73 -8.20 2.52
CA GLY A 11 -12.13 -7.94 3.91
C GLY A 11 -12.54 -6.49 4.17
N LEU A 12 -12.26 -5.57 3.24
CA LEU A 12 -12.80 -4.21 3.30
C LEU A 12 -14.25 -4.11 2.80
N MET A 13 -14.94 -5.25 2.73
CA MET A 13 -16.40 -5.34 2.70
C MET A 13 -16.98 -5.31 4.13
N LEU A 14 -16.46 -4.41 4.96
CA LEU A 14 -16.94 -4.14 6.31
C LEU A 14 -18.43 -3.73 6.31
N LEU A 15 -18.86 -3.15 5.19
CA LEU A 15 -20.22 -2.71 4.95
C LEU A 15 -21.16 -3.82 4.45
N THR A 16 -20.72 -4.72 3.55
CA THR A 16 -21.63 -5.66 2.85
C THR A 16 -22.25 -6.71 3.75
N THR A 17 -21.51 -7.18 4.75
CA THR A 17 -22.01 -8.16 5.72
C THR A 17 -23.02 -7.55 6.70
N VAL A 18 -22.83 -6.28 7.09
CA VAL A 18 -23.69 -5.64 8.09
C VAL A 18 -24.97 -5.06 7.46
N VAL A 19 -24.89 -4.43 6.27
CA VAL A 19 -26.08 -3.84 5.62
C VAL A 19 -26.80 -4.84 4.70
N GLY A 20 -26.16 -5.93 4.27
CA GLY A 20 -26.79 -6.99 3.47
C GLY A 20 -28.01 -7.65 4.14
N ALA A 21 -28.08 -7.64 5.48
CA ALA A 21 -29.24 -8.11 6.23
C ALA A 21 -30.45 -7.15 6.19
N THR A 22 -30.28 -5.90 5.72
CA THR A 22 -31.32 -4.86 5.73
C THR A 22 -31.92 -4.55 4.35
N ALA A 23 -31.33 -5.05 3.26
CA ALA A 23 -31.65 -4.63 1.89
C ALA A 23 -32.92 -5.25 1.27
N VAL A 24 -33.70 -6.05 2.00
CA VAL A 24 -34.92 -6.70 1.48
C VAL A 24 -36.21 -5.96 1.90
N CYS A 25 -36.13 -4.96 2.77
CA CYS A 25 -37.32 -4.23 3.21
C CYS A 25 -37.52 -2.94 2.39
N ARG A 26 -38.36 -3.03 1.34
CA ARG A 26 -38.96 -1.89 0.62
C ARG A 26 -40.06 -1.21 1.47
N ALA A 27 -39.83 -1.08 2.77
CA ALA A 27 -40.74 -0.47 3.72
C ALA A 27 -40.40 1.02 3.81
N VAL A 28 -41.43 1.87 3.87
CA VAL A 28 -41.34 3.22 4.43
C VAL A 28 -40.63 3.07 5.77
N ALA A 29 -39.33 3.38 5.80
CA ALA A 29 -38.53 3.17 7.00
C ALA A 29 -39.15 4.06 8.07
N PRO A 30 -39.70 3.52 9.17
CA PRO A 30 -40.07 4.36 10.31
C PRO A 30 -38.81 5.15 10.70
N SER A 31 -38.98 6.36 11.23
CA SER A 31 -37.87 7.15 11.76
C SER A 31 -37.31 6.47 13.01
N PHE A 32 -36.59 5.38 12.84
CA PHE A 32 -35.92 4.69 13.92
C PHE A 32 -34.60 5.42 14.18
N ALA A 33 -34.50 6.00 15.37
CA ALA A 33 -33.23 6.39 15.94
C ALA A 33 -32.76 5.22 16.81
N GLY A 34 -31.51 4.80 16.63
CA GLY A 34 -30.97 3.66 17.36
C GLY A 34 -29.49 3.46 17.07
N ASN A 35 -28.87 2.60 17.87
CA ASN A 35 -27.50 2.16 17.68
C ASN A 35 -27.44 0.64 17.53
N LEU A 36 -26.50 0.17 16.72
CA LEU A 36 -26.12 -1.23 16.63
C LEU A 36 -24.62 -1.29 16.86
N SER A 37 -24.14 -2.27 17.60
CA SER A 37 -22.71 -2.47 17.83
C SER A 37 -22.37 -3.94 17.91
N GLY A 38 -21.13 -4.27 17.58
CA GLY A 38 -20.62 -5.62 17.71
C GLY A 38 -19.12 -5.69 17.56
N GLU A 39 -18.62 -6.91 17.67
CA GLU A 39 -17.24 -7.23 17.31
C GLU A 39 -17.15 -7.56 15.83
N LEU A 40 -15.98 -7.27 15.25
CA LEU A 40 -15.65 -7.56 13.87
C LEU A 40 -14.36 -8.37 13.83
N ALA A 41 -14.49 -9.61 13.37
CA ALA A 41 -13.38 -10.42 12.95
C ALA A 41 -13.20 -10.28 11.42
N LEU A 42 -11.96 -10.09 10.98
CA LEU A 42 -11.59 -10.05 9.56
C LEU A 42 -10.88 -11.35 9.18
N PRO A 43 -11.59 -12.48 8.99
CA PRO A 43 -10.96 -13.79 8.75
C PRO A 43 -10.13 -13.81 7.46
N ALA A 44 -10.49 -12.98 6.47
CA ALA A 44 -9.70 -12.80 5.25
C ALA A 44 -8.31 -12.19 5.51
N TRP A 45 -8.14 -11.51 6.66
CA TRP A 45 -6.94 -10.81 7.07
C TRP A 45 -6.46 -11.39 8.40
N GLN A 46 -5.83 -12.57 8.30
CA GLN A 46 -5.17 -13.20 9.44
C GLN A 46 -4.32 -12.16 10.19
N GLY A 47 -4.38 -12.11 11.52
CA GLY A 47 -3.60 -11.17 12.32
C GLY A 47 -3.98 -9.69 12.19
N ALA A 48 -5.09 -9.34 11.55
CA ALA A 48 -5.70 -8.02 11.77
C ALA A 48 -6.09 -7.87 13.26
N PRO A 49 -5.97 -6.66 13.83
CA PRO A 49 -6.36 -6.43 15.22
C PRO A 49 -7.86 -6.73 15.41
N PRO A 50 -8.29 -7.14 16.61
CA PRO A 50 -9.71 -7.22 16.91
C PRO A 50 -10.33 -5.82 16.78
N LEU A 51 -11.47 -5.74 16.10
CA LEU A 51 -12.18 -4.50 15.86
C LEU A 51 -13.56 -4.57 16.50
N THR A 52 -14.06 -3.44 16.96
CA THR A 52 -15.46 -3.21 17.26
C THR A 52 -16.03 -2.27 16.21
N TRP A 53 -17.32 -2.39 15.97
CA TRP A 53 -18.04 -1.50 15.08
C TRP A 53 -19.29 -0.97 15.77
N LYS A 54 -19.68 0.25 15.40
CA LYS A 54 -20.91 0.89 15.85
C LYS A 54 -21.58 1.56 14.66
N ILE A 55 -22.87 1.34 14.49
CA ILE A 55 -23.72 2.01 13.51
C ILE A 55 -24.71 2.88 14.27
N GLU A 56 -24.82 4.15 13.88
CA GLU A 56 -25.85 5.06 14.39
C GLU A 56 -26.72 5.55 13.25
N PHE A 57 -28.02 5.62 13.53
CA PHE A 57 -29.04 6.09 12.59
C PHE A 57 -29.55 7.44 13.08
N THR A 58 -29.35 8.49 12.30
CA THR A 58 -29.76 9.85 12.68
C THR A 58 -30.25 10.59 11.44
N GLU A 59 -31.52 11.03 11.44
CA GLU A 59 -32.09 11.89 10.39
C GLU A 59 -31.89 11.38 8.95
N GLY A 60 -32.04 10.08 8.73
CA GLY A 60 -31.87 9.46 7.41
C GLY A 60 -30.41 9.30 6.96
N LYS A 61 -29.43 9.61 7.83
CA LYS A 61 -28.02 9.28 7.66
C LYS A 61 -27.65 8.09 8.53
N LEU A 62 -26.73 7.28 8.03
CA LEU A 62 -26.18 6.15 8.75
C LEU A 62 -24.67 6.41 8.94
N THR A 63 -24.23 6.52 10.18
CA THR A 63 -22.81 6.67 10.50
C THR A 63 -22.28 5.33 10.98
N VAL A 64 -21.06 4.99 10.57
CA VAL A 64 -20.36 3.77 10.96
C VAL A 64 -19.04 4.17 11.59
N ALA A 65 -18.79 3.74 12.81
CA ALA A 65 -17.49 3.82 13.45
C ALA A 65 -16.88 2.42 13.54
N VAL A 66 -15.60 2.30 13.23
CA VAL A 66 -14.83 1.07 13.39
C VAL A 66 -13.58 1.40 14.21
N GLN A 67 -13.45 0.76 15.36
CA GLN A 67 -12.42 1.06 16.34
C GLN A 67 -11.72 -0.21 16.80
N GLY A 68 -10.46 -0.09 17.17
CA GLY A 68 -9.68 -1.20 17.72
C GLY A 68 -8.24 -0.78 17.96
N GLU A 69 -7.37 -1.75 18.24
CA GLU A 69 -5.97 -1.44 18.50
C GLU A 69 -5.34 -0.76 17.27
N GLY A 70 -4.92 0.50 17.46
CA GLY A 70 -4.33 1.31 16.40
C GLY A 70 -5.28 1.64 15.25
N THR A 71 -6.60 1.51 15.41
CA THR A 71 -7.57 1.76 14.33
C THR A 71 -8.72 2.64 14.82
N ASP A 72 -9.00 3.70 14.08
CA ASP A 72 -10.13 4.58 14.33
C ASP A 72 -10.64 5.14 12.99
N LEU A 73 -11.75 4.59 12.50
CA LEU A 73 -12.32 4.91 11.18
C LEU A 73 -13.79 5.31 11.32
N HIS A 74 -14.20 6.34 10.59
CA HIS A 74 -15.57 6.83 10.58
C HIS A 74 -16.08 7.00 9.15
N ALA A 75 -17.22 6.40 8.83
CA ALA A 75 -17.86 6.55 7.53
C ALA A 75 -19.30 7.04 7.68
N THR A 76 -19.74 7.85 6.72
CA THR A 76 -21.15 8.24 6.55
C THR A 76 -21.71 7.55 5.32
N LEU A 77 -22.92 7.01 5.46
CA LEU A 77 -23.68 6.35 4.43
C LEU A 77 -24.94 7.14 4.15
N THR A 78 -25.11 7.51 2.88
CA THR A 78 -26.27 8.26 2.41
C THR A 78 -27.08 7.38 1.44
N PRO A 79 -28.29 6.96 1.82
CA PRO A 79 -29.16 6.20 0.92
C PRO A 79 -29.45 6.97 -0.38
N GLY A 80 -29.45 6.25 -1.51
CA GLY A 80 -29.93 6.79 -2.79
C GLY A 80 -31.46 6.94 -2.81
N ARG A 81 -32.00 7.69 -3.78
CA ARG A 81 -33.45 7.77 -4.02
C ARG A 81 -33.87 6.72 -5.05
N GLY A 82 -34.90 5.93 -4.74
CA GLY A 82 -35.39 4.90 -5.66
C GLY A 82 -34.35 3.80 -5.89
N ASP A 83 -33.91 3.63 -7.14
CA ASP A 83 -32.90 2.64 -7.53
C ASP A 83 -31.47 3.20 -7.53
N ASP A 84 -31.28 4.46 -7.09
CA ASP A 84 -29.96 5.07 -7.01
C ASP A 84 -29.05 4.32 -6.03
N PRO A 85 -27.73 4.21 -6.34
CA PRO A 85 -26.77 3.63 -5.41
C PRO A 85 -26.72 4.41 -4.08
N MET A 86 -26.53 3.69 -2.98
CA MET A 86 -26.12 4.31 -1.72
C MET A 86 -24.71 4.88 -1.89
N SER A 87 -24.47 6.12 -1.44
CA SER A 87 -23.13 6.68 -1.39
C SER A 87 -22.50 6.48 -0.02
N TRP A 88 -21.18 6.33 0.00
CA TRP A 88 -20.39 6.23 1.22
C TRP A 88 -19.24 7.22 1.18
N ASP A 89 -18.94 7.81 2.34
CA ASP A 89 -17.87 8.76 2.55
C ASP A 89 -17.12 8.38 3.82
N LEU A 90 -15.86 7.97 3.68
CA LEU A 90 -14.96 7.62 4.76
C LEU A 90 -14.15 8.86 5.13
N ALA A 91 -14.47 9.44 6.28
CA ALA A 91 -13.72 10.55 6.84
C ALA A 91 -12.27 10.12 7.14
N PRO A 92 -11.30 11.06 7.14
CA PRO A 92 -9.93 10.77 7.53
C PRO A 92 -9.86 10.10 8.90
N GLY A 93 -9.49 8.84 8.91
CA GLY A 93 -9.33 8.01 10.10
C GLY A 93 -7.89 7.53 10.26
N LYS A 94 -7.53 7.03 11.44
CA LYS A 94 -6.17 6.62 11.77
C LYS A 94 -6.05 5.10 11.72
N MET A 95 -4.89 4.65 11.22
CA MET A 95 -4.54 3.23 11.17
C MET A 95 -3.05 3.06 11.47
N ALA A 96 -2.70 2.28 12.49
CA ALA A 96 -1.33 1.97 12.85
C ALA A 96 -0.85 0.80 11.98
N VAL A 97 0.13 1.07 11.13
CA VAL A 97 0.59 0.12 10.11
C VAL A 97 1.12 -1.20 10.71
N PRO A 98 1.82 -1.23 11.86
CA PRO A 98 2.31 -2.47 12.45
C PRO A 98 1.21 -3.50 12.75
N GLN A 99 0.09 -3.04 13.32
CA GLN A 99 -1.06 -3.88 13.65
C GLN A 99 -1.65 -4.53 12.40
N TRP A 100 -1.74 -3.78 11.31
CA TRP A 100 -2.34 -4.25 10.05
C TRP A 100 -1.39 -5.06 9.16
N THR A 101 -0.10 -5.04 9.46
CA THR A 101 0.93 -5.81 8.73
C THR A 101 1.45 -7.01 9.50
N GLN A 102 0.82 -7.36 10.62
CA GLN A 102 1.25 -8.46 11.51
C GLN A 102 2.71 -8.27 11.99
N GLY A 103 3.10 -7.02 12.24
CA GLY A 103 4.48 -6.68 12.64
C GLY A 103 5.54 -6.84 11.55
N LYS A 104 5.16 -7.10 10.28
CA LYS A 104 6.12 -7.08 9.16
C LYS A 104 6.74 -5.70 8.98
N LEU A 105 5.95 -4.67 9.26
CA LEU A 105 6.42 -3.32 9.46
C LEU A 105 6.38 -3.04 10.96
N SER A 106 7.50 -2.60 11.53
CA SER A 106 7.62 -2.34 12.96
C SER A 106 7.12 -0.96 13.35
N ARG A 107 6.96 -0.05 12.37
CA ARG A 107 6.48 1.32 12.60
C ARG A 107 5.69 1.87 11.41
N GLY A 108 5.15 3.07 11.64
CA GLY A 108 4.40 3.85 10.67
C GLY A 108 2.92 3.94 10.97
N HIS A 109 2.29 4.98 10.42
CA HIS A 109 0.86 5.19 10.52
C HIS A 109 0.30 5.58 9.16
N ALA A 110 -0.99 5.33 8.98
CA ALA A 110 -1.74 5.68 7.80
C ALA A 110 -2.95 6.53 8.20
N THR A 111 -3.17 7.63 7.51
CA THR A 111 -4.47 8.29 7.48
C THR A 111 -5.26 7.69 6.33
N VAL A 112 -6.42 7.11 6.62
CA VAL A 112 -7.28 6.44 5.63
C VAL A 112 -8.51 7.29 5.39
N SER A 113 -8.81 7.57 4.13
CA SER A 113 -10.03 8.25 3.70
C SER A 113 -10.55 7.66 2.41
N GLY A 114 -11.76 8.01 1.99
CA GLY A 114 -12.27 7.53 0.71
C GLY A 114 -13.72 7.85 0.47
N LYS A 115 -14.18 7.56 -0.74
CA LYS A 115 -15.59 7.73 -1.10
C LYS A 115 -16.00 6.79 -2.21
N GLY A 116 -17.29 6.54 -2.32
CA GLY A 116 -17.80 5.74 -3.41
C GLY A 116 -19.29 5.45 -3.32
N THR A 117 -19.67 4.36 -3.96
CA THR A 117 -21.06 3.92 -4.05
C THR A 117 -21.20 2.44 -3.75
N TRP A 118 -22.41 2.07 -3.36
CA TRP A 118 -22.84 0.71 -3.15
C TRP A 118 -24.22 0.50 -3.78
N SER A 119 -24.30 -0.44 -4.72
CA SER A 119 -25.53 -0.88 -5.36
C SER A 119 -25.54 -2.41 -5.52
N GLY A 120 -26.61 -3.09 -5.12
CA GLY A 120 -26.78 -4.54 -5.41
C GLY A 120 -25.64 -5.43 -4.91
N GLY A 121 -25.16 -5.20 -3.68
CA GLY A 121 -24.03 -5.95 -3.11
C GLY A 121 -22.65 -5.58 -3.66
N ARG A 122 -22.57 -4.63 -4.61
CA ARG A 122 -21.32 -4.21 -5.26
C ARG A 122 -20.85 -2.88 -4.70
N VAL A 123 -19.64 -2.85 -4.16
CA VAL A 123 -18.99 -1.63 -3.65
C VAL A 123 -18.02 -1.10 -4.70
N ARG A 124 -18.14 0.18 -5.03
CA ARG A 124 -17.23 0.91 -5.92
C ARG A 124 -16.73 2.15 -5.20
N GLY A 125 -15.54 2.62 -5.56
CA GLY A 125 -15.02 3.88 -5.04
C GLY A 125 -13.51 3.94 -5.00
N VAL A 126 -13.00 4.85 -4.19
CA VAL A 126 -11.58 5.13 -4.03
C VAL A 126 -11.26 5.25 -2.55
N LEU A 127 -10.16 4.65 -2.13
CA LEU A 127 -9.58 4.77 -0.80
C LEU A 127 -8.18 5.37 -0.95
N ARG A 128 -7.84 6.30 -0.07
CA ARG A 128 -6.53 6.93 0.02
C ARG A 128 -5.91 6.60 1.36
N PHE A 129 -4.63 6.25 1.31
CA PHE A 129 -3.81 5.94 2.47
C PHE A 129 -2.63 6.90 2.46
N GLU A 130 -2.67 7.92 3.29
CA GLU A 130 -1.52 8.80 3.53
C GLU A 130 -0.61 8.11 4.55
N LEU A 131 0.50 7.56 4.08
CA LEU A 131 1.44 6.79 4.87
C LEU A 131 2.53 7.70 5.41
N ARG A 132 2.88 7.52 6.68
CA ARG A 132 3.93 8.29 7.35
C ARG A 132 4.81 7.41 8.21
N ASP A 133 6.07 7.83 8.32
CA ASP A 133 7.10 7.20 9.15
C ASP A 133 7.30 5.70 8.87
N LEU A 134 7.16 5.27 7.60
CA LEU A 134 7.49 3.90 7.22
C LEU A 134 9.00 3.71 7.23
N ALA A 135 9.48 2.55 7.65
CA ALA A 135 10.91 2.24 7.62
C ALA A 135 11.30 1.66 6.26
N LEU A 136 12.20 2.35 5.55
CA LEU A 136 12.60 1.99 4.18
C LEU A 136 13.13 0.54 4.09
N GLY A 137 13.97 0.13 5.05
CA GLY A 137 14.52 -1.23 5.09
C GLY A 137 13.47 -2.33 5.19
N GLU A 138 12.33 -2.04 5.81
CA GLU A 138 11.24 -3.01 5.92
C GLU A 138 10.43 -3.09 4.62
N LEU A 139 10.19 -1.94 3.98
CA LEU A 139 9.58 -1.90 2.65
C LEU A 139 10.43 -2.63 1.61
N VAL A 140 11.75 -2.43 1.65
CA VAL A 140 12.70 -3.16 0.80
C VAL A 140 12.63 -4.67 1.08
N ARG A 141 12.59 -5.11 2.35
CA ARG A 141 12.43 -6.54 2.67
C ARG A 141 11.11 -7.14 2.19
N LEU A 142 10.06 -6.33 2.04
CA LEU A 142 8.78 -6.76 1.47
C LEU A 142 8.85 -6.90 -0.05
N GLY A 143 9.49 -5.95 -0.74
CA GLY A 143 9.60 -5.93 -2.20
C GLY A 143 10.74 -6.79 -2.78
N ASP A 144 11.81 -6.98 -2.02
CA ASP A 144 12.99 -7.78 -2.37
C ASP A 144 13.31 -8.76 -1.22
N PRO A 145 12.44 -9.75 -0.97
CA PRO A 145 12.58 -10.65 0.18
C PRO A 145 13.84 -11.52 0.12
N GLU A 146 14.34 -11.79 -1.09
CA GLU A 146 15.55 -12.56 -1.33
C GLU A 146 16.81 -11.67 -1.34
N ARG A 147 16.66 -10.35 -1.18
CA ARG A 147 17.76 -9.37 -1.19
C ARG A 147 18.63 -9.53 -2.43
N LYS A 148 18.00 -9.62 -3.61
CA LYS A 148 18.68 -9.76 -4.90
C LYS A 148 19.30 -8.46 -5.39
N ARG A 149 18.77 -7.31 -4.96
CA ARG A 149 19.18 -5.99 -5.44
C ARG A 149 19.67 -5.08 -4.32
N VAL A 150 19.00 -5.13 -3.16
CA VAL A 150 19.32 -4.28 -2.02
C VAL A 150 19.66 -5.16 -0.81
N ARG A 151 20.90 -5.03 -0.34
CA ARG A 151 21.43 -5.78 0.81
C ARG A 151 20.82 -5.27 2.12
N SER A 152 20.81 -3.96 2.27
CA SER A 152 20.16 -3.25 3.38
C SER A 152 19.73 -1.86 2.91
N ALA A 153 18.69 -1.34 3.56
CA ALA A 153 18.29 0.04 3.41
C ALA A 153 17.84 0.59 4.75
N GLU A 154 18.19 1.83 5.02
CA GLU A 154 17.78 2.59 6.20
C GLU A 154 17.23 3.93 5.75
N GLY A 155 16.30 4.49 6.50
CA GLY A 155 15.63 5.73 6.15
C GLY A 155 14.15 5.69 6.47
N ARG A 156 13.47 6.81 6.20
CA ARG A 156 12.05 6.97 6.46
C ARG A 156 11.33 7.34 5.17
N VAL A 157 10.20 6.71 4.92
CA VAL A 157 9.37 6.90 3.74
C VAL A 157 7.99 7.35 4.16
N GLU A 158 7.41 8.25 3.38
CA GLU A 158 6.02 8.68 3.46
C GLU A 158 5.45 8.85 2.05
N GLY A 159 4.15 9.08 1.93
CA GLY A 159 3.49 9.29 0.64
C GLY A 159 2.04 8.84 0.63
N GLU A 160 1.44 8.73 -0.54
CA GLU A 160 0.04 8.33 -0.72
C GLU A 160 -0.06 7.02 -1.52
N ILE A 161 -0.84 6.08 -0.98
CA ILE A 161 -1.33 4.93 -1.75
C ILE A 161 -2.82 5.11 -2.01
N THR A 162 -3.21 5.10 -3.28
CA THR A 162 -4.63 5.13 -3.67
C THR A 162 -5.07 3.77 -4.17
N LEU A 163 -6.18 3.25 -3.64
CA LEU A 163 -6.81 2.01 -4.07
C LEU A 163 -8.18 2.29 -4.69
N ARG A 164 -8.43 1.72 -5.87
CA ARG A 164 -9.74 1.76 -6.53
C ARG A 164 -10.49 0.47 -6.23
N LEU A 165 -11.70 0.60 -5.65
CA LEU A 165 -12.65 -0.48 -5.45
C LEU A 165 -13.47 -0.68 -6.72
N ASN A 166 -13.43 -1.88 -7.29
CA ASN A 166 -14.26 -2.27 -8.41
C ASN A 166 -15.50 -2.99 -7.90
N GLY A 167 -16.64 -2.79 -8.58
CA GLY A 167 -17.92 -3.35 -8.16
C GLY A 167 -17.99 -4.88 -8.14
N ASP A 168 -16.99 -5.57 -8.70
CA ASP A 168 -16.83 -7.03 -8.62
C ASP A 168 -16.07 -7.49 -7.36
N GLY A 169 -15.79 -6.57 -6.45
CA GLY A 169 -15.00 -6.80 -5.24
C GLY A 169 -13.52 -7.03 -5.53
N THR A 170 -13.02 -6.68 -6.71
CA THR A 170 -11.58 -6.54 -6.94
C THR A 170 -11.14 -5.12 -6.55
N MET A 171 -9.86 -4.99 -6.27
CA MET A 171 -9.23 -3.69 -6.02
C MET A 171 -8.04 -3.54 -6.94
N ASN A 172 -7.80 -2.32 -7.40
CA ASN A 172 -6.63 -1.98 -8.19
C ASN A 172 -5.87 -0.85 -7.52
N LEU A 173 -4.56 -0.85 -7.65
CA LEU A 173 -3.76 0.32 -7.32
C LEU A 173 -4.14 1.44 -8.31
N ALA A 174 -4.39 2.64 -7.80
CA ALA A 174 -4.52 3.86 -8.58
C ALA A 174 -3.20 4.65 -8.47
N ASP A 175 -3.13 5.84 -9.07
CA ASP A 175 -1.93 6.67 -8.98
C ASP A 175 -1.51 6.86 -7.51
N SER A 176 -0.23 6.60 -7.24
CA SER A 176 0.31 6.52 -5.88
C SER A 176 1.75 7.00 -5.89
N ASP A 177 2.21 7.54 -4.76
CA ASP A 177 3.58 7.99 -4.59
C ASP A 177 4.12 7.61 -3.21
N LEU A 178 5.41 7.30 -3.16
CA LEU A 178 6.17 7.12 -1.93
C LEU A 178 7.49 7.86 -2.09
N HIS A 179 7.90 8.62 -1.09
CA HIS A 179 9.12 9.40 -1.12
C HIS A 179 9.81 9.41 0.25
N LEU A 180 11.09 9.79 0.30
CA LEU A 180 11.77 10.00 1.58
C LEU A 180 11.06 11.06 2.40
N ALA A 181 10.90 10.81 3.69
CA ALA A 181 10.34 11.79 4.59
C ALA A 181 11.21 13.08 4.59
N PRO A 182 10.60 14.27 4.63
CA PRO A 182 11.30 15.54 4.61
C PRO A 182 12.42 15.62 5.65
N GLY A 183 13.58 16.13 5.24
CA GLY A 183 14.75 16.27 6.10
C GLY A 183 15.42 14.95 6.50
N THR A 184 15.02 13.82 5.91
CA THR A 184 15.67 12.53 6.14
C THR A 184 16.57 12.16 4.97
N LYS A 185 17.58 11.34 5.26
CA LYS A 185 18.41 10.66 4.27
C LYS A 185 18.13 9.17 4.34
N ALA A 186 18.40 8.48 3.25
CA ALA A 186 18.42 7.03 3.24
C ALA A 186 19.84 6.50 3.01
N LEU A 187 20.20 5.43 3.70
CA LEU A 187 21.43 4.69 3.44
C LEU A 187 21.05 3.40 2.74
N VAL A 188 21.54 3.19 1.53
CA VAL A 188 21.20 2.03 0.70
C VAL A 188 22.49 1.28 0.35
N ALA A 189 22.58 0.02 0.81
CA ALA A 189 23.66 -0.88 0.41
C ALA A 189 23.17 -1.82 -0.68
N LEU A 190 23.85 -1.80 -1.83
CA LEU A 190 23.49 -2.63 -2.98
C LEU A 190 24.10 -4.03 -2.90
N VAL A 191 23.55 -4.93 -3.71
CA VAL A 191 24.10 -6.28 -3.92
C VAL A 191 25.09 -6.21 -5.08
N PRO A 192 26.29 -6.78 -4.95
CA PRO A 192 27.37 -6.62 -5.93
C PRO A 192 27.12 -7.31 -7.27
N THR A 193 26.29 -8.36 -7.30
CA THR A 193 26.11 -9.19 -8.48
C THR A 193 24.64 -9.60 -8.65
N PRO A 194 24.02 -9.32 -9.81
CA PRO A 194 24.52 -8.48 -10.90
C PRO A 194 24.62 -7.00 -10.47
N GLY A 195 25.52 -6.25 -11.10
CA GLY A 195 25.80 -4.88 -10.70
C GLY A 195 24.75 -3.90 -11.24
N LEU A 196 23.74 -3.55 -10.44
CA LEU A 196 22.71 -2.57 -10.82
C LEU A 196 23.28 -1.26 -11.41
N LEU A 197 24.31 -0.67 -10.81
CA LEU A 197 24.85 0.62 -11.23
C LEU A 197 25.86 0.48 -12.37
N THR A 198 26.74 -0.50 -12.30
CA THR A 198 27.81 -0.69 -13.27
C THR A 198 27.34 -1.39 -14.54
N ASP A 199 26.21 -2.11 -14.52
CA ASP A 199 25.61 -2.70 -15.72
C ASP A 199 24.97 -1.63 -16.62
N ILE A 200 24.46 -0.54 -16.02
CA ILE A 200 23.80 0.55 -16.77
C ILE A 200 24.77 1.68 -17.14
N VAL A 201 25.88 1.84 -16.41
CA VAL A 201 26.86 2.92 -16.66
C VAL A 201 27.96 2.45 -17.62
N PRO A 202 28.20 3.17 -18.74
CA PRO A 202 29.25 2.82 -19.69
C PRO A 202 30.64 2.72 -19.05
N ALA A 203 31.46 1.77 -19.51
CA ALA A 203 32.79 1.52 -18.96
C ALA A 203 33.70 2.77 -18.91
N ALA A 204 33.58 3.67 -19.89
CA ALA A 204 34.31 4.94 -19.90
C ALA A 204 33.92 5.88 -18.75
N ALA A 205 32.63 5.97 -18.43
CA ALA A 205 32.14 6.79 -17.31
C ALA A 205 32.57 6.20 -15.96
N ARG A 206 32.54 4.87 -15.82
CA ARG A 206 32.97 4.19 -14.58
C ARG A 206 34.42 4.51 -14.18
N LYS A 207 35.30 4.82 -15.14
CA LYS A 207 36.69 5.23 -14.86
C LYS A 207 36.76 6.58 -14.14
N ASN A 208 35.83 7.49 -14.42
CA ASN A 208 35.81 8.84 -13.85
C ASN A 208 35.02 8.91 -12.53
N TYR A 209 34.23 7.88 -12.22
CA TYR A 209 33.38 7.82 -11.03
C TYR A 209 33.62 6.53 -10.24
N PRO A 210 34.80 6.39 -9.58
CA PRO A 210 35.18 5.16 -8.88
C PRO A 210 34.21 4.80 -7.75
N GLY A 211 33.50 5.79 -7.18
CA GLY A 211 32.49 5.58 -6.14
C GLY A 211 31.30 4.70 -6.59
N LEU A 212 30.99 4.63 -7.89
CA LEU A 212 29.93 3.76 -8.40
C LEU A 212 30.25 2.28 -8.14
N GLY A 213 31.49 1.87 -8.41
CA GLY A 213 31.93 0.50 -8.18
C GLY A 213 32.00 0.15 -6.69
N ALA A 214 32.42 1.10 -5.85
CA ALA A 214 32.46 0.92 -4.40
C ALA A 214 31.05 0.80 -3.80
N MET A 215 30.09 1.60 -4.26
CA MET A 215 28.68 1.48 -3.86
C MET A 215 28.08 0.13 -4.25
N GLU A 216 28.35 -0.32 -5.48
CA GLU A 216 27.90 -1.63 -5.96
C GLU A 216 28.46 -2.79 -5.14
N ARG A 217 29.77 -2.76 -4.86
CA ARG A 217 30.44 -3.80 -4.06
C ARG A 217 29.99 -3.77 -2.59
N GLY A 218 29.29 -2.70 -2.18
CA GLY A 218 28.89 -2.46 -0.80
C GLY A 218 30.07 -2.09 0.10
N GLU A 219 31.12 -1.50 -0.48
CA GLU A 219 32.26 -0.92 0.24
C GLU A 219 31.87 0.40 0.91
N THR A 220 30.93 1.13 0.30
CA THR A 220 30.30 2.33 0.87
C THR A 220 28.80 2.31 0.55
N PRO A 221 27.91 2.68 1.47
CA PRO A 221 26.50 2.79 1.14
C PRO A 221 26.25 4.04 0.29
N LEU A 222 25.19 3.99 -0.53
CA LEU A 222 24.62 5.17 -1.15
C LEU A 222 23.85 5.97 -0.09
N GLU A 223 24.28 7.20 0.15
CA GLU A 223 23.51 8.18 0.92
C GLU A 223 22.56 8.92 -0.03
N ALA A 224 21.31 8.46 -0.06
CA ALA A 224 20.26 9.03 -0.88
C ALA A 224 19.60 10.24 -0.19
N THR A 225 19.56 11.36 -0.90
CA THR A 225 18.87 12.59 -0.52
C THR A 225 17.51 12.71 -1.19
N VAL A 226 17.33 12.04 -2.33
CA VAL A 226 16.03 11.86 -2.99
C VAL A 226 15.84 10.37 -3.22
N LEU A 227 14.73 9.84 -2.75
CA LEU A 227 14.18 8.58 -3.21
C LEU A 227 12.68 8.79 -3.36
N SER A 228 12.16 8.59 -4.56
CA SER A 228 10.73 8.66 -4.85
C SER A 228 10.30 7.55 -5.80
N LEU A 229 9.21 6.88 -5.48
CA LEU A 229 8.50 5.94 -6.33
C LEU A 229 7.16 6.58 -6.68
N VAL A 230 6.87 6.73 -7.98
CA VAL A 230 5.55 7.14 -8.46
C VAL A 230 5.00 6.00 -9.31
N TYR A 231 3.76 5.59 -9.05
CA TYR A 231 3.03 4.61 -9.82
C TYR A 231 1.89 5.29 -10.58
N PHE A 232 1.72 4.91 -11.85
CA PHE A 232 0.73 5.46 -12.77
C PHE A 232 -0.19 4.32 -13.21
N ALA A 233 -1.41 4.27 -12.69
CA ALA A 233 -2.32 3.15 -12.93
C ALA A 233 -2.78 3.03 -14.39
N GLY A 234 -2.83 4.17 -15.10
CA GLY A 234 -3.13 4.23 -16.53
C GLY A 234 -1.90 4.27 -17.44
N GLY A 235 -0.69 4.26 -16.85
CA GLY A 235 0.51 4.74 -17.51
C GLY A 235 0.58 6.27 -17.55
N ASP A 236 1.80 6.81 -17.62
CA ASP A 236 2.02 8.24 -17.83
C ASP A 236 2.00 8.63 -19.32
N ALA A 237 2.35 9.88 -19.65
CA ALA A 237 2.41 10.37 -21.04
C ALA A 237 3.38 9.59 -21.94
N GLN A 238 4.30 8.81 -21.37
CA GLN A 238 5.26 7.95 -22.07
C GLN A 238 4.89 6.46 -21.97
N GLY A 239 3.72 6.13 -21.42
CA GLY A 239 3.26 4.74 -21.22
C GLY A 239 3.98 4.00 -20.09
N ARG A 240 4.66 4.71 -19.18
CA ARG A 240 5.36 4.12 -18.03
C ARG A 240 4.38 3.84 -16.91
N ALA A 241 4.44 2.67 -16.32
CA ALA A 241 3.57 2.27 -15.21
C ALA A 241 4.14 2.68 -13.84
N ALA A 242 5.45 2.85 -13.73
CA ALA A 242 6.07 3.45 -12.56
C ALA A 242 7.40 4.13 -12.88
N LYS A 243 7.78 5.08 -12.02
CA LYS A 243 9.04 5.82 -12.05
C LYS A 243 9.68 5.76 -10.67
N VAL A 244 10.92 5.31 -10.60
CA VAL A 244 11.76 5.41 -9.39
C VAL A 244 12.83 6.45 -9.66
N ARG A 245 12.90 7.49 -8.83
CA ARG A 245 13.98 8.48 -8.83
C ARG A 245 14.82 8.26 -7.58
N LEU A 246 16.13 8.19 -7.75
CA LEU A 246 17.10 8.01 -6.69
C LEU A 246 18.25 8.99 -6.93
N GLU A 247 18.47 9.89 -5.98
CA GLU A 247 19.59 10.83 -6.02
C GLU A 247 20.40 10.75 -4.73
N GLY A 248 21.72 10.80 -4.87
CA GLY A 248 22.60 10.72 -3.73
C GLY A 248 24.07 10.70 -4.10
N HIS A 249 24.89 10.32 -3.13
CA HIS A 249 26.33 10.18 -3.27
C HIS A 249 26.82 9.04 -2.37
N PRO A 250 28.04 8.52 -2.58
CA PRO A 250 28.70 7.68 -1.59
C PRO A 250 28.69 8.34 -0.21
N GLN A 251 28.48 7.55 0.84
CA GLN A 251 28.62 8.06 2.21
C GLN A 251 30.05 8.51 2.50
N ASP A 252 31.04 7.84 1.89
CA ASP A 252 32.45 8.25 1.95
C ASP A 252 32.69 9.45 1.01
N PRO A 253 32.95 10.66 1.55
CA PRO A 253 33.14 11.86 0.72
C PRO A 253 34.44 11.82 -0.10
N GLY A 254 35.38 10.91 0.21
CA GLY A 254 36.57 10.68 -0.61
C GLY A 254 36.26 10.04 -1.97
N GLN A 255 35.03 9.56 -2.17
CA GLN A 255 34.60 8.88 -3.39
C GLN A 255 33.66 9.77 -4.21
N ILE A 256 34.13 10.18 -5.39
CA ILE A 256 33.35 11.03 -6.29
C ILE A 256 32.42 10.13 -7.13
N ALA A 257 31.12 10.18 -6.85
CA ALA A 257 30.08 9.55 -7.67
C ALA A 257 28.68 10.14 -7.36
N PRO A 258 28.38 11.40 -7.72
CA PRO A 258 27.01 11.88 -7.65
C PRO A 258 26.14 10.98 -8.54
N LEU A 259 25.05 10.47 -7.97
CA LEU A 259 24.14 9.57 -8.64
C LEU A 259 22.81 10.29 -8.79
N GLU A 260 22.32 10.38 -10.03
CA GLU A 260 20.92 10.66 -10.34
C GLU A 260 20.45 9.53 -11.24
N LEU A 261 19.57 8.69 -10.70
CA LEU A 261 19.05 7.51 -11.35
C LEU A 261 17.54 7.60 -11.47
N GLU A 262 17.05 7.57 -12.70
CA GLU A 262 15.64 7.45 -13.02
C GLU A 262 15.38 6.07 -13.66
N ILE A 263 14.71 5.19 -12.92
CA ILE A 263 14.31 3.86 -13.39
C ILE A 263 12.87 3.94 -13.86
N ASN A 264 12.67 3.74 -15.16
CA ASN A 264 11.37 3.69 -15.79
C ASN A 264 10.91 2.24 -15.89
N LEU A 265 9.77 1.93 -15.28
CA LEU A 265 9.16 0.61 -15.34
C LEU A 265 8.02 0.65 -16.36
N THR A 266 8.27 0.04 -17.52
CA THR A 266 7.28 -0.10 -18.60
C THR A 266 6.62 -1.48 -18.52
N GLY A 267 5.32 -1.54 -18.80
CA GLY A 267 4.53 -2.77 -18.78
C GLY A 267 3.66 -2.92 -17.53
N PRO A 268 2.88 -4.00 -17.43
CA PRO A 268 1.92 -4.17 -16.35
C PRO A 268 2.64 -4.39 -15.02
N VAL A 269 2.86 -3.31 -14.27
CA VAL A 269 3.38 -3.35 -12.90
C VAL A 269 2.44 -4.17 -12.02
N GLU A 270 1.18 -4.36 -12.41
CA GLU A 270 0.26 -5.30 -11.77
C GLU A 270 0.82 -6.71 -11.74
N ARG A 271 1.63 -7.15 -12.72
CA ARG A 271 2.34 -8.44 -12.65
C ARG A 271 3.39 -8.42 -11.56
N LEU A 272 4.22 -7.38 -11.47
CA LEU A 272 5.26 -7.29 -10.44
C LEU A 272 4.63 -7.23 -9.03
N VAL A 273 3.59 -6.42 -8.86
CA VAL A 273 2.81 -6.33 -7.62
C VAL A 273 2.15 -7.67 -7.30
N ARG A 274 1.60 -8.36 -8.30
CA ARG A 274 1.00 -9.70 -8.14
C ARG A 274 2.03 -10.78 -7.83
N GLU A 275 3.21 -10.74 -8.43
CA GLU A 275 4.31 -11.70 -8.20
C GLU A 275 4.94 -11.52 -6.82
N MET A 276 5.15 -10.28 -6.37
CA MET A 276 5.53 -9.98 -4.99
C MET A 276 4.44 -10.43 -3.99
N SER A 277 3.18 -10.41 -4.41
CA SER A 277 2.04 -10.88 -3.61
C SER A 277 1.84 -12.39 -3.61
N ASP A 278 2.18 -13.09 -4.69
CA ASP A 278 1.92 -14.52 -4.89
C ASP A 278 3.12 -15.40 -4.48
N SER A 279 4.33 -14.84 -4.32
CA SER A 279 5.59 -15.56 -3.98
C SER A 279 5.68 -16.16 -2.56
N ARG A 280 4.57 -16.29 -1.82
CA ARG A 280 4.56 -16.99 -0.51
C ARG A 280 3.38 -17.93 -0.42
N LEU A 281 3.65 -19.20 -0.77
CA LEU A 281 3.23 -20.45 -0.12
C LEU A 281 3.56 -21.61 -1.08
N HIS A 282 4.72 -22.24 -0.89
CA HIS A 282 4.90 -23.64 -1.28
C HIS A 282 4.69 -24.46 -0.02
N PHE A 283 3.53 -25.11 0.08
CA PHE A 283 3.41 -26.26 0.96
C PHE A 283 4.08 -27.42 0.23
N GLN A 284 5.29 -27.76 0.63
CA GLN A 284 5.85 -29.07 0.36
C GLN A 284 5.00 -30.03 1.20
N ALA A 285 3.97 -30.61 0.57
CA ALA A 285 3.26 -31.74 1.14
C ALA A 285 4.25 -32.91 1.18
N GLY A 286 4.93 -33.04 2.32
CA GLY A 286 5.62 -34.28 2.68
C GLY A 286 4.58 -35.39 2.76
N GLY A 287 4.52 -36.19 1.70
CA GLY A 287 3.78 -37.44 1.65
C GLY A 287 4.78 -38.59 1.53
N GLY A 288 5.48 -38.87 2.63
CA GLY A 288 6.14 -40.15 2.80
C GLY A 288 5.09 -41.20 3.19
N ARG A 289 4.75 -42.07 2.26
CA ARG A 289 4.71 -43.53 2.41
C ARG A 289 4.36 -44.16 1.07
#